data_AF-A0A2V5Y1S6-F1
#
_entry.id   AF-A0A2V5Y1S6-F1
#
_cell.length_a   1.000
_cell.length_b   1.000
_cell.length_c   1.000
_cell.angle_alpha   90.00
_cell.angle_beta   90.00
_cell.angle_gamma   90.00
#
_symmetry.space_group_name_H-M   'P 1'
#
loop_
_entity.id
_entity.type
_entity.pdbx_description
1 polymer ?
#
loop_
_entity_poly.entity_id
_entity_poly.type
_entity_poly.pdbx_seq_one_letter_code
_entity_poly.pdbx_strand_id
1 'polypeptide(L)'
;MRCVAVDSSTSVTDQVAAVGVSVSPGAQFDFLDTGNGTLPVGTVFTVINNTSADPIAGTFSNLPDGATFTSNSNTYQVNYAGGDGNDLTLTVVP
;
A
#
# COMPACT_ATOMS: atom_id res chain seq x y z
N MET A 1 11.45 -5.84 11.87
CA MET A 1 10.61 -5.15 10.88
C MET A 1 9.18 -5.60 11.12
N ARG A 2 8.22 -4.69 11.30
CA ARG A 2 6.79 -5.05 11.33
C ARG A 2 6.28 -4.85 9.90
N CYS A 3 5.73 -5.88 9.29
CA CYS A 3 5.10 -5.77 7.97
C CYS A 3 3.77 -5.01 8.08
N VAL A 4 3.26 -4.50 6.96
CA VAL A 4 1.87 -4.05 6.86
C VAL A 4 1.02 -5.29 6.58
N ALA A 5 0.05 -5.58 7.46
CA ALA A 5 -0.86 -6.71 7.28
C ALA A 5 -2.16 -6.28 6.58
N VAL A 6 -2.60 -7.07 5.61
CA VAL A 6 -3.96 -7.04 5.04
C VAL A 6 -4.65 -8.33 5.44
N ASP A 7 -5.95 -8.29 5.71
CA ASP A 7 -6.79 -9.48 5.76
C ASP A 7 -7.78 -9.43 4.60
N SER A 8 -7.45 -10.12 3.51
CA SER A 8 -8.28 -10.21 2.31
C SER A 8 -9.62 -10.92 2.54
N SER A 9 -9.80 -11.66 3.64
CA SER A 9 -11.07 -12.29 3.97
C SER A 9 -12.07 -11.31 4.58
N THR A 10 -11.59 -10.23 5.21
CA THR A 10 -12.43 -9.22 5.86
C THR A 10 -12.26 -7.82 5.26
N SER A 11 -11.38 -7.64 4.28
CA SER A 11 -11.06 -6.36 3.63
C SER A 11 -10.60 -5.30 4.63
N VAL A 12 -9.75 -5.68 5.58
CA VAL A 12 -9.12 -4.74 6.51
C VAL A 12 -7.60 -4.73 6.32
N THR A 13 -6.96 -3.63 6.71
CA THR A 13 -5.50 -3.45 6.62
C THR A 13 -4.98 -2.75 7.87
N ASP A 14 -3.74 -3.02 8.23
CA ASP A 14 -2.93 -2.11 9.00
C ASP A 14 -2.74 -0.82 8.20
N GLN A 15 -2.73 0.31 8.91
CA GLN A 15 -2.42 1.62 8.34
C GLN A 15 -1.38 2.31 9.20
N VAL A 16 -0.39 2.92 8.55
CA VAL A 16 0.56 3.84 9.19
C VAL A 16 0.14 5.27 8.86
N ALA A 17 -0.09 6.11 9.87
CA ALA A 17 -0.31 7.54 9.68
C ALA A 17 0.93 8.33 10.11
N ALA A 18 1.36 9.29 9.29
CA ALA A 18 2.50 10.15 9.56
C ALA A 18 2.29 11.57 9.03
N VAL A 19 2.99 12.55 9.62
CA VAL A 19 2.98 13.96 9.16
C VAL A 19 4.25 14.18 8.33
N GLY A 20 4.19 13.82 7.06
CA GLY A 20 5.33 13.81 6.16
C GLY A 20 6.01 12.44 6.12
N VAL A 21 6.31 11.98 4.90
CA VAL A 21 6.92 10.66 4.67
C VAL A 21 8.09 10.82 3.72
N SER A 22 9.24 10.28 4.09
CA SER A 22 10.41 10.17 3.21
C SER A 22 10.91 8.74 3.24
N VAL A 23 11.02 8.13 2.06
CA VAL A 23 11.49 6.76 1.89
C VAL A 23 12.96 6.78 1.49
N SER A 24 13.82 6.24 2.35
CA SER A 24 15.25 6.15 2.08
C SER A 24 15.53 5.25 0.86
N PRO A 25 16.53 5.57 0.03
CA PRO A 25 16.97 4.67 -1.04
C PRO A 25 17.29 3.27 -0.52
N GLY A 26 16.82 2.23 -1.22
CA GLY A 26 17.01 0.83 -0.82
C GLY A 26 16.00 0.29 0.19
N ALA A 27 15.15 1.14 0.78
CA ALA A 27 14.10 0.68 1.69
C ALA A 27 13.14 -0.29 0.99
N GLN A 28 12.73 -1.32 1.72
CA GLN A 28 11.81 -2.37 1.25
C GLN A 28 10.46 -2.22 1.95
N PHE A 29 9.39 -2.49 1.21
CA PHE A 29 8.04 -2.61 1.76
C PHE A 29 7.75 -4.09 2.04
N ASP A 30 7.51 -4.41 3.32
CA ASP A 30 7.12 -5.75 3.74
C ASP A 30 5.60 -5.83 3.84
N PHE A 31 4.99 -6.68 3.02
CA PHE A 31 3.55 -6.90 2.94
C PHE A 31 3.20 -8.33 3.37
N LEU A 32 2.12 -8.47 4.13
CA LEU A 32 1.56 -9.77 4.51
C LEU A 32 0.04 -9.76 4.32
N ASP A 33 -0.50 -10.68 3.52
CA ASP A 33 -1.94 -10.93 3.52
C ASP A 33 -2.23 -12.15 4.42
N THR A 34 -2.90 -11.92 5.54
CA THR A 34 -3.31 -12.95 6.53
C THR A 34 -4.64 -13.60 6.18
N GLY A 35 -5.35 -13.07 5.19
CA GLY A 35 -6.59 -13.63 4.68
C GLY A 35 -6.38 -14.63 3.54
N ASN A 36 -7.48 -15.13 3.01
CA ASN A 36 -7.53 -16.05 1.88
C ASN A 36 -8.71 -15.74 0.95
N GLY A 37 -9.25 -14.52 1.04
CA GLY A 37 -10.36 -14.03 0.23
C GLY A 37 -9.89 -13.55 -1.15
N THR A 38 -10.78 -13.64 -2.13
CA THR A 38 -10.63 -12.89 -3.39
C THR A 38 -11.39 -11.59 -3.23
N LEU A 39 -10.67 -10.48 -3.31
CA LEU A 39 -11.22 -9.16 -3.16
C LEU A 39 -11.87 -8.70 -4.47
N PRO A 40 -12.95 -7.89 -4.41
CA PRO A 40 -13.47 -7.22 -5.60
C PRO A 40 -12.40 -6.35 -6.27
N VAL A 41 -12.35 -6.38 -7.61
CA VAL A 41 -11.54 -5.42 -8.37
C VAL A 41 -11.99 -4.01 -8.03
N GLY A 42 -11.02 -3.13 -7.78
CA GLY A 42 -11.26 -1.75 -7.34
C GLY A 42 -11.27 -1.57 -5.81
N THR A 43 -11.16 -2.62 -5.00
CA THR A 43 -10.92 -2.47 -3.56
C THR A 43 -9.61 -1.70 -3.33
N VAL A 44 -9.63 -0.67 -2.49
CA VAL A 44 -8.48 0.19 -2.20
C VAL A 44 -8.10 0.10 -0.73
N PHE A 45 -6.81 -0.11 -0.46
CA PHE A 45 -6.22 -0.02 0.88
C PHE A 45 -5.25 1.15 0.97
N THR A 46 -5.49 2.10 1.88
CA THR A 46 -4.50 3.12 2.25
C THR A 46 -3.59 2.55 3.33
N VAL A 47 -2.38 2.13 2.93
CA VAL A 47 -1.39 1.50 3.81
C VAL A 47 -0.46 2.52 4.48
N ILE A 48 -0.24 3.68 3.84
CA ILE A 48 0.40 4.84 4.45
C ILE A 48 -0.50 6.06 4.20
N ASN A 49 -0.96 6.68 5.28
CA ASN A 49 -1.68 7.95 5.29
C ASN A 49 -0.70 9.09 5.61
N ASN A 50 -0.39 9.91 4.61
CA ASN A 50 0.50 11.06 4.77
C ASN A 50 -0.31 12.33 5.04
N THR A 51 -0.55 12.60 6.31
CA THR A 51 -1.35 13.74 6.80
C THR A 51 -0.70 15.12 6.62
N SER A 52 0.49 15.21 6.00
CA SER A 52 1.05 16.50 5.58
C SER A 52 0.49 16.93 4.23
N ALA A 53 0.78 18.16 3.79
CA ALA A 53 0.39 18.62 2.44
C ALA A 53 1.39 18.19 1.36
N ASP A 54 2.60 17.76 1.74
CA ASP A 54 3.66 17.41 0.81
C ASP A 54 3.52 15.96 0.34
N PRO A 55 3.92 15.64 -0.91
CA PRO A 55 3.93 14.27 -1.40
C PRO A 55 4.90 13.37 -0.61
N ILE A 56 4.69 12.06 -0.65
CA ILE A 56 5.69 11.09 -0.17
C ILE A 56 6.98 11.28 -0.97
N ALA A 57 8.08 11.58 -0.29
CA ALA A 57 9.37 11.75 -0.94
C ALA A 57 10.05 10.38 -1.14
N GLY A 58 10.18 9.95 -2.40
CA GLY A 58 10.80 8.66 -2.77
C GLY A 58 9.81 7.49 -2.76
N THR A 59 10.29 6.31 -3.16
CA THR A 59 9.50 5.07 -3.23
C THR A 59 10.25 3.91 -2.59
N PHE A 60 9.54 2.87 -2.16
CA PHE A 60 10.20 1.62 -1.76
C PHE A 60 10.79 0.96 -3.00
N SER A 61 11.95 0.32 -2.85
CA SER A 61 12.71 -0.22 -3.98
C SER A 61 12.03 -1.41 -4.64
N ASN A 62 11.25 -2.18 -3.88
CA ASN A 62 10.39 -3.28 -4.37
C ASN A 62 8.94 -2.85 -4.65
N LEU A 63 8.61 -1.57 -4.45
CA LEU A 63 7.26 -1.07 -4.65
C LEU A 63 7.27 0.29 -5.38
N PRO A 64 7.77 0.38 -6.64
CA PRO A 64 7.68 1.61 -7.42
C PRO A 64 6.23 2.05 -7.66
N ASP A 65 6.02 3.34 -7.92
CA ASP A 65 4.71 3.86 -8.30
C ASP A 65 4.18 3.21 -9.59
N GLY A 66 2.89 2.86 -9.60
CA GLY A 66 2.25 2.13 -10.69
C GLY A 66 2.63 0.66 -10.82
N ALA A 67 3.57 0.15 -10.02
CA ALA A 67 3.93 -1.26 -10.03
C ALA A 67 2.76 -2.14 -9.57
N THR A 68 2.77 -3.40 -10.01
CA THR A 68 1.82 -4.42 -9.54
C THR A 68 2.56 -5.53 -8.83
N PHE A 69 1.98 -6.06 -7.77
CA PHE A 69 2.44 -7.28 -7.11
C PHE A 69 1.26 -8.14 -6.70
N THR A 70 1.49 -9.45 -6.59
CA THR A 70 0.46 -10.41 -6.23
C THR A 70 0.75 -10.96 -4.83
N SER A 71 -0.30 -11.05 -4.02
CA SER A 71 -0.29 -11.75 -2.75
C SER A 71 -1.56 -12.57 -2.63
N ASN A 72 -1.41 -13.86 -2.31
CA ASN A 72 -2.48 -14.85 -2.40
C ASN A 72 -3.18 -14.78 -3.78
N SER A 73 -4.50 -14.63 -3.80
CA SER A 73 -5.33 -14.57 -5.00
C SER A 73 -5.55 -13.16 -5.55
N ASN A 74 -4.88 -12.14 -4.99
CA ASN A 74 -5.14 -10.74 -5.27
C ASN A 74 -3.89 -10.07 -5.88
N THR A 75 -4.09 -9.35 -6.99
CA THR A 75 -3.08 -8.47 -7.57
C THR A 75 -3.37 -7.03 -7.17
N TYR A 76 -2.36 -6.33 -6.66
CA TYR A 76 -2.47 -4.97 -6.18
C TYR A 76 -1.63 -4.04 -7.06
N GLN A 77 -2.22 -2.93 -7.48
CA GLN A 77 -1.52 -1.80 -8.11
C GLN A 77 -1.20 -0.74 -7.06
N VAL A 78 0.03 -0.24 -7.13
CA VAL A 78 0.59 0.75 -6.21
C VAL A 78 0.31 2.16 -6.73
N ASN A 79 -0.12 3.07 -5.85
CA ASN A 79 -0.27 4.49 -6.15
C ASN A 79 0.17 5.35 -4.95
N TYR A 80 1.23 6.15 -5.13
CA TYR A 80 1.78 7.11 -4.15
C TYR A 80 1.08 8.48 -4.12
N ALA A 81 0.15 8.71 -5.04
CA ALA A 81 -0.73 9.87 -5.10
C ALA A 81 -2.20 9.46 -4.84
N GLY A 82 -2.41 8.38 -4.08
CA GLY A 82 -3.74 7.92 -3.70
C GLY A 82 -4.33 8.72 -2.56
N GLY A 83 -5.50 8.29 -2.08
CA GLY A 83 -6.18 8.93 -0.95
C GLY A 83 -6.60 10.36 -1.28
N ASP A 84 -6.03 11.33 -0.56
CA ASP A 84 -6.19 12.77 -0.78
C ASP A 84 -5.14 13.37 -1.72
N GLY A 85 -4.25 12.56 -2.28
CA GLY A 85 -3.30 12.94 -3.34
C GLY A 85 -1.83 12.73 -2.97
N ASN A 86 -1.54 12.28 -1.75
CA ASN A 86 -0.18 12.00 -1.28
C ASN A 86 -0.09 10.75 -0.39
N ASP A 87 -1.06 9.85 -0.47
CA ASP A 87 -1.04 8.58 0.26
C ASP A 87 -0.45 7.43 -0.55
N LEU A 88 0.10 6.43 0.14
CA LEU A 88 0.38 5.12 -0.46
C LEU A 88 -0.86 4.25 -0.38
N THR A 89 -1.46 4.02 -1.54
CA THR A 89 -2.63 3.15 -1.72
C THR A 89 -2.30 1.92 -2.56
N LEU A 90 -3.01 0.84 -2.28
CA LEU A 90 -2.98 -0.42 -3.01
C LEU A 90 -4.37 -0.72 -3.55
N THR A 91 -4.53 -0.77 -4.87
CA THR A 91 -5.81 -1.05 -5.53
C THR A 91 -5.82 -2.45 -6.11
N VAL A 92 -6.84 -3.24 -5.82
CA VAL A 92 -7.03 -4.56 -6.43
C VAL A 92 -7.34 -4.39 -7.92
N VAL A 93 -6.52 -5.00 -8.77
CA VAL A 93 -6.66 -4.98 -10.24
C VAL A 93 -6.93 -6.40 -10.79
N PRO A 94 -7.48 -6.52 -12.01
CA PRO A 94 -7.71 -7.82 -12.65
C PRO A 94 -6.46 -8.70 -12.78
#